data_AF-A0AA88VL82-F1
#
_entry.id   AF-A0AA88VL82-F1
#
_cell.length_a   1.000
_cell.length_b   1.000
_cell.length_c   1.000
_cell.angle_alpha   90.00
_cell.angle_beta   90.00
_cell.angle_gamma   90.00
#
_symmetry.space_group_name_H-M   'P 1'
#
loop_
_entity.id
_entity.type
_entity.pdbx_description
1 polymer ?
#
loop_
_entity_poly.entity_id
_entity_poly.type
_entity_poly.pdbx_seq_one_letter_code
_entity_poly.pdbx_strand_id
1 'polypeptide(L)'
;MGSLASALAALNMEFSDDLTYFPTMAPRSANQAKYENGGMQVLSKEDTETLEHCRAMYKRGECPPLTVVFDIREGYTVEADGPIKDMTFITEYTGDVDYIMNREHDDCDSMMTLLLATEPSNSLVICPDRRGNVARFINGINNHTP
;
A
#
# COMPACT_ATOMS: atom_id res chain seq x y z
N MET A 1 -3.68 -13.32 -9.94
CA MET A 1 -2.60 -12.51 -10.56
C MET A 1 -3.02 -11.82 -11.86
N GLY A 2 -3.66 -12.51 -12.82
CA GLY A 2 -4.04 -11.90 -14.10
C GLY A 2 -4.93 -10.66 -13.97
N SER A 3 -5.94 -10.69 -13.09
CA SER A 3 -6.83 -9.55 -12.82
C SER A 3 -6.07 -8.32 -12.30
N LEU A 4 -5.14 -8.51 -11.37
CA LEU A 4 -4.26 -7.43 -10.88
C LEU A 4 -3.41 -6.84 -12.02
N ALA A 5 -2.80 -7.67 -12.85
CA ALA A 5 -2.00 -7.20 -13.98
C ALA A 5 -2.84 -6.37 -14.97
N SER A 6 -4.08 -6.80 -15.25
CA SER A 6 -5.01 -6.04 -16.10
C SER A 6 -5.40 -4.70 -15.49
N ALA A 7 -5.68 -4.64 -14.18
CA ALA A 7 -6.03 -3.40 -13.50
C ALA A 7 -4.86 -2.39 -13.47
N LEU A 8 -3.64 -2.88 -13.16
CA LEU A 8 -2.43 -2.05 -13.20
C LEU A 8 -2.17 -1.51 -14.62
N ALA A 9 -2.31 -2.35 -15.65
CA ALA A 9 -2.16 -1.94 -17.03
C ALA A 9 -3.20 -0.88 -17.45
N ALA A 10 -4.44 -1.01 -16.99
CA ALA A 10 -5.50 -0.02 -17.27
C ALA A 10 -5.21 1.35 -16.64
N LEU A 11 -4.45 1.39 -15.54
CA LEU A 11 -4.00 2.62 -14.88
C LEU A 11 -2.59 3.06 -15.30
N ASN A 12 -1.97 2.42 -16.31
CA ASN A 12 -0.58 2.66 -16.73
C ASN A 12 0.45 2.55 -15.59
N MET A 13 0.26 1.56 -14.72
CA MET A 13 1.13 1.30 -13.59
C MET A 13 2.04 0.09 -13.77
N GLU A 14 3.19 0.15 -13.13
CA GLU A 14 4.07 -0.99 -12.92
C GLU A 14 3.74 -1.70 -11.59
N PHE A 15 3.86 -3.02 -11.58
CA PHE A 15 3.75 -3.79 -10.35
C PHE A 15 4.97 -3.52 -9.44
N SER A 16 4.73 -3.22 -8.17
CA SER A 16 5.76 -3.09 -7.13
C SER A 16 5.23 -3.61 -5.79
N ASP A 17 5.90 -4.60 -5.20
CA ASP A 17 5.53 -5.19 -3.89
C ASP A 17 6.44 -4.70 -2.74
N ASP A 18 6.99 -3.50 -2.93
CA ASP A 18 7.91 -2.83 -2.03
C ASP A 18 7.69 -1.33 -2.07
N LEU A 19 8.00 -0.65 -0.96
CA LEU A 19 8.18 0.80 -0.94
C LEU A 19 9.37 1.20 -1.82
N THR A 20 9.14 2.13 -2.74
CA THR A 20 10.15 2.64 -3.67
C THR A 20 10.56 4.07 -3.33
N TYR A 21 11.83 4.39 -3.54
CA TYR A 21 12.41 5.69 -3.16
C TYR A 21 13.20 6.26 -4.35
N PHE A 22 12.88 7.49 -4.74
CA PHE A 22 13.51 8.16 -5.88
C PHE A 22 14.26 9.42 -5.44
N PRO A 23 15.35 9.80 -6.14
CA PRO A 23 16.13 11.00 -5.80
C PRO A 23 15.33 12.31 -5.81
N THR A 24 14.25 12.38 -6.59
CA THR A 24 13.36 13.56 -6.70
C THR A 24 12.22 13.54 -5.68
N MET A 25 12.14 12.50 -4.83
CA MET A 25 11.11 12.29 -3.81
C MET A 25 11.78 12.12 -2.45
N ALA A 26 11.09 11.51 -1.48
CA ALA A 26 11.69 11.23 -0.19
C ALA A 26 12.77 10.13 -0.30
N PRO A 27 13.96 10.32 0.30
CA PRO A 27 14.95 9.26 0.38
C PRO A 27 14.54 8.22 1.42
N ARG A 28 15.05 6.98 1.30
CA ARG A 28 14.81 5.91 2.30
C ARG A 28 15.23 6.31 3.71
N SER A 29 16.24 7.17 3.85
CA SER A 29 16.69 7.69 5.14
C SER A 29 15.68 8.64 5.81
N ALA A 30 14.70 9.18 5.10
CA ALA A 30 13.61 9.96 5.70
C ALA A 30 12.59 9.06 6.41
N ASN A 31 12.40 7.82 5.92
CA ASN A 31 11.49 6.85 6.52
C ASN A 31 12.12 6.21 7.76
N GLN A 32 11.96 6.87 8.91
CA GLN A 32 12.36 6.35 10.21
C GLN A 32 11.20 6.47 11.20
N ALA A 33 10.69 5.34 11.67
CA ALA A 33 9.53 5.27 12.57
C ALA A 33 9.69 6.08 13.88
N LYS A 34 10.92 6.36 14.32
CA LYS A 34 11.20 7.22 15.48
C LYS A 34 10.74 8.67 15.30
N TYR A 35 10.45 9.10 14.07
CA TYR A 35 9.94 10.43 13.78
C TYR A 35 8.41 10.52 13.88
N GLU A 36 7.71 9.39 14.01
CA GLU A 36 6.25 9.36 14.17
C GLU A 36 5.85 10.10 15.46
N ASN A 37 4.97 11.08 15.30
CA ASN A 37 4.46 11.85 16.42
C ASN A 37 3.55 10.97 17.29
N GLY A 38 3.89 10.82 18.56
CA GLY A 38 3.22 9.88 19.46
C GLY A 38 3.78 8.45 19.42
N GLY A 39 4.79 8.19 18.58
CA GLY A 39 5.44 6.89 18.45
C GLY A 39 4.68 5.91 17.55
N MET A 40 5.40 4.91 17.06
CA MET A 40 4.87 3.86 16.20
C MET A 40 5.05 2.50 16.88
N GLN A 41 4.02 1.65 16.82
CA GLN A 41 4.10 0.29 17.33
C GLN A 41 5.18 -0.51 16.60
N VAL A 42 5.91 -1.35 17.34
CA VAL A 42 6.98 -2.18 16.79
C VAL A 42 6.40 -3.55 16.45
N LEU A 43 6.58 -3.98 15.20
CA LEU A 43 6.21 -5.33 14.77
C LEU A 43 7.05 -6.35 15.55
N SER A 44 6.39 -7.38 16.10
CA SER A 44 7.09 -8.41 16.88
C SER A 44 8.01 -9.24 15.98
N LYS A 45 8.95 -9.96 16.58
CA LYS A 45 9.83 -10.86 15.81
C LYS A 45 9.03 -11.95 15.08
N GLU A 46 8.02 -12.52 15.75
CA GLU A 46 7.16 -13.57 15.19
C GLU A 46 6.34 -13.04 14.00
N ASP A 47 5.76 -11.85 14.13
CA ASP A 47 5.00 -11.23 13.04
C ASP A 47 5.91 -10.83 11.87
N THR A 48 7.15 -10.41 12.16
CA THR A 48 8.15 -10.12 11.13
C THR A 48 8.53 -11.38 10.35
N GLU A 49 8.71 -12.52 11.02
CA GLU A 49 8.96 -13.81 10.36
C GLU A 49 7.76 -14.23 9.48
N THR A 50 6.53 -13.98 9.94
CA THR A 50 5.31 -14.21 9.16
C THR A 50 5.24 -13.33 7.92
N LEU A 51 5.55 -12.03 8.06
CA LEU A 51 5.62 -11.09 6.93
C LEU A 51 6.63 -11.54 5.88
N GLU A 52 7.85 -11.91 6.30
CA GLU A 52 8.88 -12.40 5.38
C GLU A 52 8.47 -13.72 4.70
N HIS A 53 7.75 -14.58 5.41
CA HIS A 53 7.18 -15.79 4.80
C HIS A 53 6.18 -15.46 3.69
N CYS A 54 5.25 -14.51 3.93
CA CYS A 54 4.30 -14.03 2.92
C CYS A 54 5.01 -13.39 1.72
N ARG A 55 6.05 -12.57 1.96
CA ARG A 55 6.86 -11.98 0.88
C ARG A 55 7.56 -13.06 0.04
N ALA A 56 8.07 -14.12 0.68
CA ALA A 56 8.67 -15.25 -0.02
C ALA A 56 7.64 -16.11 -0.79
N MET A 57 6.40 -16.22 -0.30
CA MET A 57 5.28 -16.84 -1.02
C MET A 57 4.95 -16.06 -2.29
N TYR A 58 4.79 -14.74 -2.15
CA TYR A 58 4.43 -13.89 -3.28
C TYR A 58 5.48 -13.95 -4.40
N LYS A 59 6.78 -13.89 -4.05
CA LYS A 59 7.90 -13.98 -5.00
C LYS A 59 7.95 -15.29 -5.79
N ARG A 60 7.43 -16.40 -5.25
CA ARG A 60 7.35 -17.69 -5.95
C ARG A 60 6.00 -17.96 -6.61
N GLY A 61 5.12 -16.96 -6.65
CA GLY A 61 3.81 -17.04 -7.30
C GLY A 61 2.67 -17.56 -6.41
N GLU A 62 2.93 -17.78 -5.12
CA GLU A 62 1.90 -18.10 -4.14
C GLU A 62 1.29 -16.79 -3.61
N CYS A 63 0.34 -16.26 -4.35
CA CYS A 63 -0.36 -15.02 -4.00
C CYS A 63 -1.53 -15.28 -3.05
N PRO A 64 -1.95 -14.28 -2.25
CA PRO A 64 -3.17 -14.38 -1.46
C PRO A 64 -4.39 -14.62 -2.38
N PRO A 65 -5.46 -15.28 -1.90
CA PRO A 65 -6.64 -15.61 -2.70
C PRO A 65 -7.50 -14.37 -2.91
N LEU A 66 -7.00 -13.43 -3.72
CA LEU A 66 -7.61 -12.15 -4.03
C LEU A 66 -7.78 -12.01 -5.54
N THR A 67 -8.89 -11.41 -5.95
CA THR A 67 -9.13 -11.03 -7.33
C THR A 67 -9.52 -9.55 -7.44
N VAL A 68 -8.99 -8.86 -8.44
CA VAL A 68 -9.39 -7.48 -8.76
C VAL A 68 -10.58 -7.52 -9.72
N VAL A 69 -11.68 -6.85 -9.37
CA VAL A 69 -12.94 -6.86 -10.12
C VAL A 69 -13.40 -5.42 -10.37
N PHE A 70 -13.90 -5.13 -11.56
CA PHE A 70 -14.48 -3.81 -11.86
C PHE A 70 -15.98 -3.79 -11.51
N ASP A 71 -16.38 -2.92 -10.58
CA ASP A 71 -17.77 -2.56 -10.28
C ASP A 71 -18.08 -1.18 -10.87
N ILE A 72 -19.29 -1.03 -11.43
CA ILE A 72 -19.70 0.20 -12.13
C ILE A 72 -19.88 1.42 -11.21
N ARG A 73 -20.05 1.22 -9.90
CA ARG A 73 -20.24 2.27 -8.88
C ARG A 73 -18.95 2.59 -8.15
N GLU A 74 -18.08 1.59 -7.97
CA GLU A 74 -16.89 1.70 -7.13
C GLU A 74 -15.58 1.70 -7.92
N GLY A 75 -15.61 1.36 -9.21
CA GLY A 75 -14.41 1.19 -10.02
C GLY A 75 -13.75 -0.16 -9.75
N TYR A 76 -12.42 -0.20 -9.71
CA TYR A 76 -11.70 -1.43 -9.36
C TYR A 76 -11.83 -1.72 -7.87
N THR A 77 -12.17 -2.96 -7.56
CA THR A 77 -12.38 -3.49 -6.21
C THR A 77 -11.58 -4.77 -6.01
N VAL A 78 -11.40 -5.19 -4.77
CA VAL A 78 -10.72 -6.45 -4.42
C VAL A 78 -11.68 -7.36 -3.67
N GLU A 79 -11.88 -8.56 -4.19
CA GLU A 79 -12.72 -9.60 -3.59
C GLU A 79 -11.86 -10.80 -3.18
N ALA A 80 -12.28 -11.51 -2.13
CA ALA A 80 -11.67 -12.77 -1.75
C ALA A 80 -12.11 -13.89 -2.72
N ASP A 81 -11.15 -14.52 -3.38
CA ASP A 81 -11.32 -15.69 -4.28
C ASP A 81 -11.16 -17.02 -3.53
N GLY A 82 -11.23 -16.97 -2.20
CA GLY A 82 -11.10 -18.10 -1.31
C GLY A 82 -11.20 -17.71 0.16
N PRO A 83 -11.25 -18.68 1.09
CA PRO A 83 -11.36 -18.38 2.51
C PRO A 83 -10.14 -17.63 3.04
N ILE A 84 -10.36 -16.48 3.69
CA ILE A 84 -9.36 -15.73 4.44
C ILE A 84 -9.76 -15.77 5.91
N LYS A 85 -8.90 -16.34 6.75
CA LYS A 85 -9.17 -16.46 8.19
C LYS A 85 -8.98 -15.12 8.89
N ASP A 86 -9.60 -14.97 10.04
CA ASP A 86 -9.30 -13.87 10.95
C ASP A 86 -7.79 -13.79 11.24
N MET A 87 -7.27 -12.58 11.44
CA MET A 87 -5.86 -12.25 11.65
C MET A 87 -4.88 -12.62 10.50
N THR A 88 -5.39 -12.92 9.29
CA THR A 88 -4.53 -13.21 8.14
C THR A 88 -3.90 -11.93 7.56
N PHE A 89 -2.58 -11.94 7.35
CA PHE A 89 -1.91 -10.88 6.58
C PHE A 89 -2.43 -10.86 5.13
N ILE A 90 -2.95 -9.71 4.68
CA ILE A 90 -3.51 -9.56 3.33
C ILE A 90 -2.43 -9.07 2.36
N THR A 91 -1.90 -7.86 2.58
CA THR A 91 -0.90 -7.23 1.71
C THR A 91 -0.31 -6.00 2.40
N GLU A 92 0.91 -5.60 2.00
CA GLU A 92 1.51 -4.31 2.36
C GLU A 92 1.00 -3.23 1.40
N TYR A 93 0.79 -2.00 1.88
CA TYR A 93 0.47 -0.87 1.00
C TYR A 93 1.75 -0.30 0.39
N THR A 94 1.93 -0.47 -0.92
CA THR A 94 3.21 -0.17 -1.60
C THR A 94 3.06 0.96 -2.63
N GLY A 95 4.18 1.59 -2.96
CA GLY A 95 4.25 2.67 -3.94
C GLY A 95 5.47 3.55 -3.71
N ASP A 96 5.55 4.64 -4.49
CA ASP A 96 6.61 5.62 -4.35
C ASP A 96 6.44 6.41 -3.05
N VAL A 97 7.48 6.49 -2.24
CA VAL A 97 7.45 7.27 -1.00
C VAL A 97 7.87 8.70 -1.27
N ASP A 98 7.03 9.64 -0.87
CA ASP A 98 7.25 11.07 -1.05
C ASP A 98 6.89 11.86 0.22
N TYR A 99 7.25 13.14 0.26
CA TYR A 99 6.82 14.04 1.31
C TYR A 99 5.38 14.50 1.07
N ILE A 100 4.59 14.62 2.14
CA ILE A 100 3.20 15.11 2.04
C ILE A 100 3.15 16.49 1.37
N MET A 101 4.08 17.39 1.71
CA MET A 101 4.16 18.74 1.13
C MET A 101 4.38 18.74 -0.39
N ASN A 102 4.95 17.69 -0.96
CA ASN A 102 5.14 17.56 -2.41
C ASN A 102 3.86 17.15 -3.14
N ARG A 103 2.84 16.68 -2.40
CA ARG A 103 1.62 16.06 -2.92
C ARG A 103 0.34 16.82 -2.56
N GLU A 104 0.45 18.05 -2.05
CA GLU A 104 -0.70 18.90 -1.67
C GLU A 104 -1.67 19.19 -2.83
N HIS A 105 -1.16 19.18 -4.06
CA HIS A 105 -1.91 19.45 -5.28
C HIS A 105 -2.04 18.21 -6.18
N ASP A 106 -1.72 17.03 -5.64
CA ASP A 106 -1.81 15.76 -6.36
C ASP A 106 -3.27 15.29 -6.45
N ASP A 107 -3.66 14.73 -7.59
CA ASP A 107 -5.01 14.23 -7.87
C ASP A 107 -5.15 12.72 -7.67
N CYS A 108 -4.10 12.04 -7.17
CA CYS A 108 -4.13 10.62 -6.84
C CYS A 108 -5.16 10.31 -5.75
N ASP A 109 -6.11 9.43 -6.08
CA ASP A 109 -7.17 8.95 -5.18
C ASP A 109 -6.72 7.88 -4.18
N SER A 110 -5.47 7.42 -4.28
CA SER A 110 -4.95 6.23 -3.58
C SER A 110 -3.74 6.55 -2.70
N MET A 111 -3.57 7.80 -2.27
CA MET A 111 -2.50 8.17 -1.33
C MET A 111 -2.72 7.55 0.05
N MET A 112 -1.65 7.04 0.66
CA MET A 112 -1.69 6.44 2.00
C MET A 112 -0.59 7.04 2.88
N THR A 113 -0.97 7.56 4.05
CA THR A 113 -0.01 8.11 5.01
C THR A 113 0.97 7.03 5.47
N LEU A 114 2.27 7.35 5.46
CA LEU A 114 3.33 6.45 5.94
C LEU A 114 3.90 6.89 7.29
N LEU A 115 4.07 8.20 7.47
CA LEU A 115 4.72 8.79 8.64
C LEU A 115 4.14 10.19 8.89
N LEU A 116 3.65 10.44 10.11
CA LEU A 116 3.22 11.76 10.56
C LEU A 116 4.25 12.31 11.55
N ALA A 117 5.17 13.12 11.05
CA ALA A 117 6.22 13.71 11.88
C ALA A 117 5.72 14.93 12.67
N THR A 118 6.39 15.25 13.79
CA THR A 118 6.10 16.50 14.54
C THR A 118 6.26 17.74 13.66
N GLU A 119 7.28 17.75 12.79
CA GLU A 119 7.46 18.78 11.76
C GLU A 119 6.76 18.33 10.47
N PRO A 120 5.69 19.03 10.02
CA PRO A 120 4.89 18.58 8.88
C PRO A 120 5.70 18.37 7.58
N SER A 121 6.76 19.15 7.37
CA SER A 121 7.66 19.03 6.20
C SER A 121 8.42 17.69 6.13
N ASN A 122 8.45 16.94 7.22
CA ASN A 122 9.10 15.62 7.28
C ASN A 122 8.10 14.45 7.19
N SER A 123 6.80 14.74 7.06
CA SER A 123 5.78 13.70 6.96
C SER A 123 5.79 13.06 5.58
N LEU A 124 5.52 11.75 5.54
CA LEU A 124 5.65 10.92 4.34
C LEU A 124 4.31 10.31 3.93
N VAL A 125 4.16 10.13 2.63
CA VAL A 125 3.00 9.51 1.98
C VAL A 125 3.47 8.51 0.94
N ILE A 126 2.77 7.37 0.84
CA ILE A 126 2.91 6.40 -0.23
C ILE A 126 2.00 6.83 -1.37
N CYS A 127 2.58 6.96 -2.56
CA CYS A 127 1.93 7.39 -3.78
C CYS A 127 1.97 6.24 -4.78
N PRO A 128 0.89 5.44 -4.91
CA PRO A 128 0.89 4.32 -5.83
C PRO A 128 0.46 4.74 -7.24
N ASP A 129 0.75 5.97 -7.69
CA ASP A 129 0.32 6.55 -8.97
C ASP A 129 1.01 5.91 -10.18
N ARG A 130 2.28 5.49 -10.03
CA ARG A 130 3.09 4.86 -11.09
C ARG A 130 3.44 3.41 -10.80
N ARG A 131 3.60 3.08 -9.52
CA ARG A 131 4.06 1.77 -9.04
C ARG A 131 3.22 1.37 -7.83
N GLY A 132 2.78 0.13 -7.76
CA GLY A 132 2.04 -0.37 -6.60
C GLY A 132 1.62 -1.82 -6.75
N ASN A 133 0.91 -2.33 -5.76
CA ASN A 133 0.37 -3.69 -5.74
C ASN A 133 -1.17 -3.68 -5.59
N VAL A 134 -1.73 -4.79 -5.12
CA VAL A 134 -3.18 -4.96 -4.96
C VAL A 134 -3.79 -4.04 -3.90
N ALA A 135 -3.01 -3.56 -2.93
CA ALA A 135 -3.51 -2.81 -1.78
C ALA A 135 -4.27 -1.55 -2.17
N ARG A 136 -3.83 -0.85 -3.22
CA ARG A 136 -4.46 0.39 -3.70
C ARG A 136 -5.87 0.21 -4.28
N PHE A 137 -6.27 -1.03 -4.57
CA PHE A 137 -7.57 -1.36 -5.14
C PHE A 137 -8.57 -1.83 -4.08
N ILE A 138 -8.17 -1.88 -2.80
CA ILE A 138 -9.05 -2.29 -1.70
C ILE A 138 -9.98 -1.12 -1.34
N ASN A 139 -11.28 -1.36 -1.36
CA ASN A 139 -12.30 -0.35 -1.09
C ASN A 139 -12.31 0.08 0.38
N GLY A 140 -12.63 1.36 0.59
CA GLY A 140 -12.95 1.91 1.90
C GLY A 140 -14.44 1.79 2.23
N ILE A 141 -14.77 1.93 3.51
CA ILE A 141 -16.17 2.01 3.98
C ILE A 141 -16.69 3.45 3.91
N ASN A 142 -18.02 3.60 3.92
CA ASN A 142 -18.63 4.91 4.11
C ASN A 142 -18.68 5.28 5.60
N ASN A 143 -17.79 6.17 6.03
CA ASN A 143 -17.69 6.63 7.42
C ASN A 143 -18.87 7.51 7.91
N HIS A 144 -19.87 7.78 7.07
CA HIS A 144 -21.06 8.57 7.43
C HIS A 144 -22.31 7.71 7.65
N THR A 145 -22.24 6.41 7.38
CA THR A 145 -23.33 5.45 7.59
C THR A 145 -22.89 4.38 8.60
N PRO A 146 -23.72 4.06 9.61
CA PRO A 146 -23.43 3.01 10.59
C PRO A 146 -23.26 1.62 9.97
#